data_AF-A0A949SXK3-F1
#
_entry.id   AF-A0A949SXK3-F1
#
_cell.length_a   1.000
_cell.length_b   1.000
_cell.length_c   1.000
_cell.angle_alpha   90.00
_cell.angle_beta   90.00
_cell.angle_gamma   90.00
#
_symmetry.space_group_name_H-M   'P 1'
#
loop_
_entity.id
_entity.type
_entity.pdbx_description
1 polymer ?
#
loop_
_entity_poly.entity_id
_entity_poly.type
_entity_poly.pdbx_seq_one_letter_code
_entity_poly.pdbx_strand_id
1 'polypeptide(L)'
;MNDVNEEDAMDESESPRGAATHTHDGKKLSELWHKFRDRNDVGAKNELTEFYFDIVRANNDNISEILFRAIEENDFYQAGVVGFLEALNTYDPDSGVSFEEFGSLAVRKAILGEIRDLVGGEESAQAPGA
;
A
#
# COMPACT_ATOMS: atom_id res chain seq x y z
N MET A 1 59.87 5.41 17.44
CA MET A 1 58.84 4.73 18.25
C MET A 1 57.89 5.78 18.76
N ASN A 2 56.77 5.94 18.08
CA ASN A 2 55.50 6.35 18.69
C ASN A 2 54.45 5.54 17.93
N ASP A 3 53.75 4.72 18.71
CA ASP A 3 52.87 3.64 18.29
C ASP A 3 51.76 4.13 17.36
N VAL A 4 51.60 3.37 16.28
CA VAL A 4 50.44 3.43 15.38
C VAL A 4 49.30 2.80 16.18
N ASN A 5 48.33 3.61 16.61
CA ASN A 5 47.10 3.05 17.17
C ASN A 5 46.16 2.70 16.02
N GLU A 6 46.11 1.40 15.79
CA GLU A 6 45.29 0.67 14.83
C GLU A 6 44.07 0.19 15.61
N GLU A 7 43.06 1.05 15.74
CA GLU A 7 41.74 0.65 16.25
C GLU A 7 40.66 1.18 15.31
N ASP A 8 40.26 0.25 14.45
CA ASP A 8 38.90 -0.01 13.98
C ASP A 8 38.06 1.18 13.50
N ALA A 9 38.11 1.34 12.18
CA ALA A 9 36.96 1.14 11.31
C ALA A 9 35.58 1.20 11.98
N MET A 10 34.94 2.36 11.89
CA MET A 10 33.49 2.48 11.72
C MET A 10 33.22 3.70 10.84
N ASP A 11 33.52 3.52 9.56
CA ASP A 11 32.87 4.23 8.47
C ASP A 11 31.51 3.56 8.24
N GLU A 12 30.43 4.29 8.49
CA GLU A 12 29.16 4.22 7.77
C GLU A 12 28.21 5.25 8.37
N SER A 13 28.45 6.52 8.03
CA SER A 13 27.46 7.59 8.20
C SER A 13 26.42 7.59 7.06
N GLU A 14 26.00 6.40 6.59
CA GLU A 14 24.81 6.29 5.76
C GLU A 14 23.58 6.65 6.61
N SER A 15 23.29 7.94 6.60
CA SER A 15 21.99 8.48 6.99
C SER A 15 20.90 7.69 6.25
N PRO A 16 19.93 7.06 6.95
CA PRO A 16 18.82 6.39 6.28
C PRO A 16 18.10 7.42 5.42
N ARG A 17 18.08 7.17 4.11
CA ARG A 17 17.34 7.98 3.14
C ARG A 17 15.87 8.03 3.57
N GLY A 18 15.41 9.21 3.96
CA GLY A 18 13.98 9.56 4.03
C GLY A 18 13.20 9.02 5.23
N ALA A 19 13.45 9.53 6.42
CA ALA A 19 12.50 9.40 7.54
C ALA A 19 12.53 10.64 8.43
N ALA A 20 12.21 11.80 7.85
CA ALA A 20 11.93 12.99 8.65
C ALA A 20 10.44 12.99 9.02
N THR A 21 10.18 13.00 10.34
CA THR A 21 8.89 13.07 11.06
C THR A 21 8.13 11.75 11.19
N HIS A 22 7.71 11.43 12.44
CA HIS A 22 6.80 10.34 12.88
C HIS A 22 7.35 9.18 13.76
N THR A 23 8.31 9.44 14.66
CA THR A 23 8.62 8.47 15.74
C THR A 23 7.44 8.25 16.71
N HIS A 24 6.53 9.23 16.85
CA HIS A 24 5.33 9.09 17.71
C HIS A 24 4.22 8.30 17.01
N ASP A 25 4.11 8.37 15.69
CA ASP A 25 3.09 7.61 14.96
C ASP A 25 3.46 6.14 14.87
N GLY A 26 4.75 5.79 14.80
CA GLY A 26 5.17 4.38 14.77
C GLY A 26 4.67 3.57 15.96
N LYS A 27 4.76 4.10 17.19
CA LYS A 27 4.20 3.43 18.38
C LYS A 27 2.68 3.40 18.35
N LYS A 28 2.03 4.50 17.97
CA LYS A 28 0.57 4.57 17.87
C LYS A 28 0.03 3.56 16.85
N LEU A 29 0.65 3.47 15.68
CA LEU A 29 0.30 2.54 14.61
C LEU A 29 0.48 1.10 15.05
N SER A 30 1.59 0.77 15.73
CA SER A 30 1.79 -0.55 16.30
C SER A 30 0.68 -0.94 17.28
N GLU A 31 0.27 -0.03 18.16
CA GLU A 31 -0.86 -0.26 19.06
C GLU A 31 -2.18 -0.43 18.32
N LEU A 32 -2.46 0.39 17.30
CA LEU A 32 -3.67 0.27 16.49
C LEU A 32 -3.74 -1.08 15.77
N TRP A 33 -2.63 -1.51 15.17
CA TRP A 33 -2.53 -2.83 14.52
C TRP A 33 -2.76 -3.96 15.53
N HIS A 34 -2.14 -3.92 16.70
CA HIS A 34 -2.38 -4.92 17.75
C HIS A 34 -3.86 -4.95 18.19
N LYS A 35 -4.50 -3.78 18.39
CA LYS A 35 -5.92 -3.73 18.75
C LYS A 35 -6.81 -4.32 17.65
N PHE A 36 -6.51 -4.01 16.40
CA PHE A 36 -7.27 -4.51 15.27
C PHE A 36 -7.08 -6.03 15.08
N ARG A 37 -5.84 -6.53 15.08
CA ARG A 37 -5.53 -7.95 14.85
C ARG A 37 -6.03 -8.85 15.98
N ASP A 38 -5.86 -8.45 17.23
CA ASP A 38 -6.17 -9.33 18.37
C ASP A 38 -7.62 -9.24 18.84
N ARG A 39 -8.22 -8.06 18.69
CA ARG A 39 -9.53 -7.76 19.28
C ARG A 39 -10.59 -7.43 18.23
N ASN A 40 -10.23 -7.47 16.95
CA ASN A 40 -11.08 -7.04 15.84
C ASN A 40 -11.69 -5.64 16.10
N ASP A 41 -10.88 -4.75 16.70
CA ASP A 41 -11.31 -3.43 17.16
C ASP A 41 -11.63 -2.53 15.95
N VAL A 42 -12.92 -2.24 15.78
CA VAL A 42 -13.43 -1.44 14.67
C VAL A 42 -12.93 0.00 14.75
N GLY A 43 -12.76 0.55 15.96
CA GLY A 43 -12.22 1.89 16.14
C GLY A 43 -10.77 1.96 15.65
N ALA A 44 -9.97 0.95 16.01
CA ALA A 44 -8.59 0.85 15.53
C ALA A 44 -8.52 0.69 14.01
N LYS A 45 -9.39 -0.14 13.42
CA LYS A 45 -9.49 -0.28 11.95
C LYS A 45 -9.83 1.05 11.28
N ASN A 46 -10.75 1.83 11.85
CA ASN A 46 -11.14 3.13 11.30
C ASN A 46 -9.96 4.12 11.35
N GLU A 47 -9.24 4.19 12.46
CA GLU A 47 -8.05 5.05 12.56
C GLU A 47 -6.95 4.64 11.56
N LEU A 48 -6.71 3.34 11.39
CA LEU A 48 -5.77 2.84 10.38
C LEU A 48 -6.24 3.15 8.95
N THR A 49 -7.54 3.03 8.71
CA THR A 49 -8.17 3.37 7.41
C THR A 49 -7.90 4.84 7.08
N GLU A 50 -8.19 5.74 8.01
CA GLU A 50 -7.97 7.18 7.82
C GLU A 50 -6.50 7.51 7.62
N PHE A 51 -5.60 6.90 8.41
CA PHE A 51 -4.16 7.15 8.32
C PHE A 51 -3.58 6.75 6.96
N TYR A 52 -3.96 5.59 6.45
CA TYR A 52 -3.38 5.05 5.21
C TYR A 52 -4.19 5.37 3.95
N PHE A 53 -5.29 6.11 4.06
CA PHE A 53 -6.18 6.36 2.92
C PHE A 53 -5.48 7.05 1.75
N ASP A 54 -4.47 7.88 2.04
CA ASP A 54 -3.69 8.58 1.02
C ASP A 54 -2.95 7.63 0.06
N ILE A 55 -2.73 6.36 0.43
CA ILE A 55 -2.20 5.33 -0.48
C ILE A 55 -3.10 5.20 -1.72
N VAL A 56 -4.43 5.24 -1.56
CA VAL A 56 -5.36 5.13 -2.69
C VAL A 56 -5.18 6.33 -3.62
N ARG A 57 -5.14 7.55 -3.06
CA ARG A 57 -4.95 8.78 -3.84
C ARG A 57 -3.61 8.77 -4.58
N ALA A 58 -2.52 8.46 -3.88
CA ALA A 58 -1.18 8.46 -4.48
C ALA A 58 -1.04 7.42 -5.61
N ASN A 59 -1.68 6.26 -5.49
CA ASN A 59 -1.63 5.26 -6.56
C ASN A 59 -2.52 5.62 -7.75
N ASN A 60 -3.61 6.35 -7.50
CA ASN A 60 -4.44 6.89 -8.57
C ASN A 60 -3.65 7.88 -9.44
N ASP A 61 -2.89 8.81 -8.85
CA ASP A 61 -2.15 9.80 -9.64
C ASP A 61 -0.99 9.21 -10.48
N ASN A 62 -0.52 8.00 -10.15
CA ASN A 62 0.69 7.39 -10.72
C ASN A 62 0.41 6.28 -11.77
N ILE A 63 -0.84 6.01 -12.13
CA ILE A 63 -1.16 5.03 -13.17
C ILE A 63 -0.96 5.64 -14.57
N SER A 64 -0.48 4.82 -15.51
CA SER A 64 -0.22 5.27 -16.88
C SER A 64 -1.50 5.77 -17.56
N GLU A 65 -1.40 6.91 -18.25
CA GLU A 65 -2.48 7.51 -19.06
C GLU A 65 -3.11 6.52 -20.06
N ILE A 66 -2.35 5.50 -20.49
CA ILE A 66 -2.84 4.46 -21.40
C ILE A 66 -3.91 3.58 -20.72
N LEU A 67 -3.75 3.26 -19.44
CA LEU A 67 -4.70 2.44 -18.67
C LEU A 67 -5.95 3.23 -18.30
N PHE A 68 -5.82 4.54 -18.05
CA PHE A 68 -6.93 5.43 -17.74
C PHE A 68 -7.96 5.59 -18.86
N ARG A 69 -7.58 5.35 -20.12
CA ARG A 69 -8.51 5.46 -21.25
C ARG A 69 -9.52 4.30 -21.31
N ALA A 70 -9.28 3.22 -20.58
CA ALA A 70 -10.10 2.01 -20.61
C ALA A 70 -11.13 1.92 -19.47
N ILE A 71 -11.06 2.80 -18.47
CA ILE A 71 -11.89 2.72 -17.26
C ILE A 71 -12.40 4.11 -16.88
N GLU A 72 -13.63 4.20 -16.38
CA GLU A 72 -14.15 5.44 -15.82
C GLU A 72 -13.42 5.80 -14.51
N GLU A 73 -13.21 7.09 -14.27
CA GLU A 73 -12.49 7.58 -13.09
C GLU A 73 -13.10 7.08 -11.77
N ASN A 74 -14.43 7.00 -11.71
CA ASN A 74 -15.13 6.49 -10.53
C ASN A 74 -14.86 5.00 -10.31
N ASP A 75 -14.96 4.17 -11.35
CA ASP A 75 -14.77 2.73 -11.22
C ASP A 75 -13.32 2.39 -10.85
N PHE A 76 -12.38 3.14 -11.44
CA PHE A 76 -10.99 3.10 -11.07
C PHE A 76 -10.76 3.43 -9.58
N TYR A 77 -11.36 4.53 -9.10
CA TYR A 77 -11.24 4.93 -7.70
C TYR A 77 -11.83 3.86 -6.77
N GLN A 78 -13.02 3.34 -7.08
CA GLN A 78 -13.68 2.31 -6.28
C GLN A 78 -12.86 1.00 -6.23
N ALA A 79 -12.31 0.56 -7.36
CA ALA A 79 -11.42 -0.60 -7.39
C ALA A 79 -10.19 -0.41 -6.50
N GLY A 80 -9.59 0.79 -6.50
CA GLY A 80 -8.49 1.14 -5.61
C GLY A 80 -8.88 1.07 -4.13
N VAL A 81 -10.04 1.61 -3.75
CA VAL A 81 -10.56 1.53 -2.38
C VAL A 81 -10.80 0.08 -1.96
N VAL A 82 -11.37 -0.75 -2.83
CA VAL A 82 -11.58 -2.19 -2.55
C VAL A 82 -10.26 -2.89 -2.26
N GLY A 83 -9.25 -2.72 -3.12
CA GLY A 83 -7.93 -3.31 -2.93
C GLY A 83 -7.24 -2.83 -1.64
N PHE A 84 -7.40 -1.55 -1.30
CA PHE A 84 -6.90 -1.00 -0.04
C PHE A 84 -7.57 -1.63 1.19
N LEU A 85 -8.90 -1.75 1.19
CA LEU A 85 -9.62 -2.34 2.31
C LEU A 85 -9.27 -3.82 2.49
N GLU A 86 -9.12 -4.55 1.38
CA GLU A 86 -8.66 -5.93 1.42
C GLU A 86 -7.23 -6.03 1.98
N ALA A 87 -6.33 -5.15 1.55
CA ALA A 87 -4.98 -5.07 2.10
C ALA A 87 -5.01 -4.81 3.61
N LEU A 88 -5.81 -3.85 4.06
CA LEU A 88 -5.95 -3.52 5.47
C LEU A 88 -6.40 -4.74 6.30
N ASN A 89 -7.34 -5.52 5.78
CA ASN A 89 -7.87 -6.70 6.47
C ASN A 89 -6.89 -7.89 6.50
N THR A 90 -6.02 -8.00 5.49
CA THR A 90 -5.16 -9.17 5.28
C THR A 90 -3.70 -8.96 5.69
N TYR A 91 -3.29 -7.69 5.84
CA TYR A 91 -1.93 -7.35 6.21
C TYR A 91 -1.51 -7.92 7.57
N ASP A 92 -0.25 -8.35 7.61
CA ASP A 92 0.44 -8.84 8.78
C ASP A 92 1.59 -7.88 9.14
N PRO A 93 1.50 -7.16 10.27
CA PRO A 93 2.56 -6.27 10.74
C PRO A 93 3.91 -6.96 10.99
N ASP A 94 3.91 -8.27 11.22
CA ASP A 94 5.12 -9.04 11.50
C ASP A 94 5.80 -9.58 10.22
N SER A 95 5.23 -9.29 9.04
CA SER A 95 5.75 -9.76 7.74
C SER A 95 7.08 -9.13 7.31
N GLY A 96 7.52 -8.06 7.98
CA GLY A 96 8.76 -7.32 7.66
C GLY A 96 8.64 -6.36 6.47
N VAL A 97 7.47 -6.25 5.85
CA VAL A 97 7.14 -5.28 4.79
C VAL A 97 6.20 -4.24 5.37
N SER A 98 6.41 -2.95 5.05
CA SER A 98 5.51 -1.90 5.56
C SER A 98 4.12 -2.00 4.95
N PHE A 99 3.11 -1.46 5.64
CA PHE A 99 1.76 -1.43 5.09
C PHE A 99 1.69 -0.55 3.83
N GLU A 100 2.50 0.50 3.74
CA GLU A 100 2.58 1.38 2.57
C GLU A 100 3.00 0.61 1.32
N GLU A 101 4.00 -0.26 1.43
CA GLU A 101 4.49 -1.10 0.33
C GLU A 101 3.46 -2.17 -0.04
N PHE A 102 2.94 -2.89 0.96
CA PHE A 102 1.96 -3.94 0.76
C PHE A 102 0.63 -3.42 0.18
N GLY A 103 0.09 -2.36 0.79
CA GLY A 103 -1.15 -1.70 0.40
C GLY A 103 -1.06 -1.09 -1.00
N SER A 104 0.05 -0.41 -1.34
CA SER A 104 0.24 0.13 -2.69
C SER A 104 0.21 -0.97 -3.76
N LEU A 105 0.84 -2.12 -3.49
CA LEU A 105 0.81 -3.25 -4.41
C LEU A 105 -0.61 -3.82 -4.56
N ALA A 106 -1.36 -3.94 -3.47
CA ALA A 106 -2.73 -4.45 -3.49
C ALA A 106 -3.70 -3.53 -4.24
N VAL A 107 -3.63 -2.22 -4.01
CA VAL A 107 -4.42 -1.21 -4.75
C VAL A 107 -4.19 -1.33 -6.26
N ARG A 108 -2.93 -1.39 -6.70
CA ARG A 108 -2.61 -1.55 -8.13
C ARG A 108 -3.15 -2.86 -8.70
N LYS A 109 -3.06 -3.96 -7.95
CA LYS A 109 -3.59 -5.26 -8.38
C LYS A 109 -5.11 -5.23 -8.55
N ALA A 110 -5.83 -4.60 -7.62
CA ALA A 110 -7.29 -4.48 -7.70
C ALA A 110 -7.71 -3.66 -8.93
N ILE A 111 -7.08 -2.51 -9.15
CA ILE A 111 -7.33 -1.67 -10.32
C ILE A 111 -7.05 -2.42 -11.64
N LEU A 112 -5.92 -3.12 -11.73
CA LEU A 112 -5.59 -3.91 -12.93
C LEU A 112 -6.56 -5.07 -13.14
N GLY A 113 -7.09 -5.66 -12.07
CA GLY A 113 -8.14 -6.65 -12.12
C GLY A 113 -9.41 -6.09 -12.75
N GLU A 114 -9.88 -4.94 -12.25
CA GLU A 114 -11.07 -4.26 -12.76
C GLU A 114 -10.93 -3.91 -14.25
N ILE A 115 -9.80 -3.34 -14.67
CA ILE A 115 -9.55 -3.00 -16.08
C ILE A 115 -9.61 -4.25 -16.96
N ARG A 116 -9.02 -5.37 -16.51
CA ARG A 116 -9.07 -6.64 -17.26
C ARG A 116 -10.51 -7.15 -17.39
N ASP A 117 -11.29 -7.04 -16.34
CA ASP A 117 -12.65 -7.58 -16.31
C ASP A 117 -13.60 -6.72 -17.18
N LEU A 118 -13.40 -5.39 -17.22
CA LEU A 118 -14.10 -4.50 -18.14
C LEU A 118 -13.73 -4.76 -19.61
N VAL A 119 -12.44 -4.82 -19.93
CA VAL A 119 -11.96 -5.05 -21.32
C VAL A 119 -12.29 -6.46 -21.80
N GLY A 120 -12.13 -7.48 -20.94
CA GLY A 120 -12.43 -8.87 -21.26
C GLY A 120 -13.92 -9.19 -21.26
N GLY A 121 -14.73 -8.41 -20.55
CA GLY A 121 -16.19 -8.54 -20.52
C GLY A 121 -16.85 -8.21 -21.86
N GLU A 122 -16.34 -7.22 -22.60
CA GLU A 122 -16.90 -6.79 -23.88
C GLU A 122 -16.80 -7.84 -25.00
N GLU A 123 -15.77 -8.70 -24.98
CA GLU A 123 -15.60 -9.77 -25.98
C GLU A 123 -16.64 -10.89 -25.82
N SER A 124 -17.18 -11.07 -24.60
CA SER A 124 -18.16 -12.13 -24.30
C SER A 124 -19.62 -11.76 -24.60
N ALA A 125 -19.94 -10.47 -24.78
CA ALA A 125 -21.30 -10.00 -25.05
C ALA A 125 -21.69 -10.04 -26.54
N GLN A 126 -20.78 -10.45 -27.43
CA GLN A 126 -20.98 -10.49 -28.88
C GLN A 126 -20.78 -11.90 -29.46
N ALA A 127 -21.47 -12.89 -28.90
CA ALA A 127 -21.71 -14.15 -29.60
C ALA A 127 -22.94 -14.00 -30.51
N PRO A 128 -22.83 -13.99 -31.85
CA PRO A 128 -23.99 -14.06 -32.71
C PRO A 128 -24.66 -15.42 -32.54
N GLY A 129 -25.98 -15.40 -32.36
CA GLY A 129 -26.83 -16.57 -32.25
C GLY A 129 -26.58 -17.58 -33.37
N ALA A 130 -26.46 -18.85 -32.96
CA ALA A 130 -26.52 -20.01 -33.83
C ALA A 130 -27.97 -20.25 -34.32
#